data_AF-A0A822CBH6-F1
#
_entry.id   AF-A0A822CBH6-F1
#
_cell.length_a   1.000
_cell.length_b   1.000
_cell.length_c   1.000
_cell.angle_alpha   90.00
_cell.angle_beta   90.00
_cell.angle_gamma   90.00
#
_symmetry.space_group_name_H-M   'P 1'
#
loop_
_entity.id
_entity.type
_entity.pdbx_description
1 polymer ?
#
loop_
_entity_poly.entity_id
_entity_poly.type
_entity_poly.pdbx_seq_one_letter_code
_entity_poly.pdbx_strand_id
1 'polypeptide(L)'
;QTSLVSHNTILTLGHMAVALKDVQHTQPLILARFQQRLGDPPSPLDILIINQIGCMLISSLPQATYEEIIRLFTEIIINSTFPTNDNTNQSTTSSRQPIKYKQTSNAVINVLANVAANIQGTIELMNLLTSILELFVQLGLRAKDASEKSTKNALKVSNTAGSLGVLIPIIAVVMQRITVINDPSERVFRLFQRFWFYCVLYGFADPEGGLWPTEWHDCVRLIATKSPTLVSQSVSYVPLKAAMPLKPEQVTKVNIIEKE
;
A
#
# COMPACT_ATOMS: atom_id res chain seq x y z
N GLN A 1 -28.49 14.41 -23.50
CA GLN A 1 -28.40 15.60 -22.63
C GLN A 1 -28.19 15.27 -21.15
N THR A 2 -28.89 14.29 -20.57
CA THR A 2 -28.81 13.91 -19.13
C THR A 2 -27.41 13.47 -18.64
N SER A 3 -26.59 12.87 -19.53
CA SER A 3 -25.20 12.47 -19.22
C SER A 3 -24.29 13.67 -18.95
N LEU A 4 -24.39 14.73 -19.76
CA LEU A 4 -23.56 15.93 -19.62
C LEU A 4 -23.90 16.71 -18.34
N VAL A 5 -25.19 16.78 -17.98
CA VAL A 5 -25.63 17.40 -16.73
C VAL A 5 -25.04 16.66 -15.53
N SER A 6 -25.08 15.34 -15.53
CA SER A 6 -24.53 14.52 -14.43
C SER A 6 -23.01 14.66 -14.33
N HIS A 7 -22.32 14.68 -15.48
CA HIS A 7 -20.88 14.91 -15.57
C HIS A 7 -20.48 16.27 -15.00
N ASN A 8 -21.12 17.34 -15.46
CA ASN A 8 -20.83 18.69 -14.99
C ASN A 8 -21.17 18.87 -13.51
N THR A 9 -22.24 18.22 -13.03
CA THR A 9 -22.60 18.22 -11.61
C THR A 9 -21.48 17.60 -10.75
N ILE A 10 -20.95 16.45 -11.15
CA ILE A 10 -19.85 15.79 -10.41
C ILE A 10 -18.59 16.67 -10.40
N LEU A 11 -18.21 17.24 -11.54
CA LEU A 11 -17.07 18.18 -11.63
C LEU A 11 -17.26 19.40 -10.74
N THR A 12 -18.46 19.98 -10.78
CA THR A 12 -18.78 21.19 -9.99
C THR A 12 -18.70 20.88 -8.50
N LEU A 13 -19.29 19.75 -8.06
CA LEU A 13 -19.20 19.31 -6.67
C LEU A 13 -17.76 19.06 -6.24
N GLY A 14 -16.94 18.42 -7.07
CA GLY A 14 -15.52 18.19 -6.76
C GLY A 14 -14.73 19.49 -6.61
N HIS A 15 -14.93 20.44 -7.52
CA HIS A 15 -14.32 21.76 -7.41
C HIS A 15 -14.82 22.55 -6.20
N MET A 16 -16.11 22.45 -5.86
CA MET A 16 -16.65 23.05 -4.64
C MET A 16 -15.99 22.48 -3.39
N ALA A 17 -15.76 21.17 -3.32
CA ALA A 17 -15.09 20.54 -2.18
C ALA A 17 -13.65 21.06 -1.98
N VAL A 18 -12.97 21.42 -3.07
CA VAL A 18 -11.60 21.99 -3.03
C VAL A 18 -11.63 23.48 -2.73
N ALA A 19 -12.50 24.24 -3.41
CA ALA A 19 -12.57 25.70 -3.30
C ALA A 19 -13.16 26.17 -1.97
N LEU A 20 -14.05 25.38 -1.38
CA LEU A 20 -14.73 25.68 -0.11
C LEU A 20 -14.18 24.83 1.05
N LYS A 21 -12.90 24.42 0.98
CA LYS A 21 -12.25 23.59 2.03
C LYS A 21 -12.30 24.22 3.43
N ASP A 22 -12.33 25.55 3.50
CA ASP A 22 -12.37 26.31 4.76
C ASP A 22 -13.80 26.45 5.31
N VAL A 23 -14.82 26.08 4.52
CA VAL A 23 -16.23 26.08 4.94
C VAL A 23 -16.56 24.75 5.60
N GLN A 24 -16.93 24.81 6.89
CA GLN A 24 -17.24 23.63 7.69
C GLN A 24 -18.26 22.70 7.00
N HIS A 25 -18.05 21.40 7.15
CA HIS A 25 -18.91 20.32 6.64
C HIS A 25 -19.02 20.18 5.10
N THR A 26 -18.47 21.09 4.30
CA THR A 26 -18.60 21.03 2.84
C THR A 26 -18.00 19.76 2.25
N GLN A 27 -16.76 19.44 2.60
CA GLN A 27 -16.05 18.24 2.10
C GLN A 27 -16.75 16.93 2.54
N PRO A 28 -17.12 16.72 3.82
CA PRO A 28 -17.89 15.55 4.25
C PRO A 28 -19.22 15.37 3.49
N LEU A 29 -19.99 16.45 3.28
CA LEU A 29 -21.28 16.37 2.59
C LEU A 29 -21.13 15.97 1.13
N ILE A 30 -20.12 16.52 0.45
CA ILE A 30 -19.83 16.19 -0.94
C ILE A 30 -19.32 14.75 -1.05
N LEU A 31 -18.45 14.30 -0.13
CA LEU A 31 -17.98 12.92 -0.07
C LEU A 31 -19.15 11.94 0.10
N ALA A 32 -20.05 12.20 1.05
CA ALA A 32 -21.25 11.38 1.25
C ALA A 32 -22.09 11.28 -0.03
N ARG A 33 -22.23 12.39 -0.77
CA ARG A 33 -22.97 12.39 -2.03
C ARG A 33 -22.28 11.57 -3.13
N PHE A 34 -20.96 11.64 -3.20
CA PHE A 34 -20.16 10.83 -4.10
C PHE A 34 -20.26 9.34 -3.76
N GLN A 35 -20.15 8.97 -2.49
CA GLN A 35 -20.29 7.58 -2.03
C GLN A 35 -21.66 7.00 -2.36
N GLN A 36 -22.74 7.75 -2.14
CA GLN A 36 -24.10 7.32 -2.50
C GLN A 36 -24.26 7.07 -4.01
N ARG A 37 -23.50 7.77 -4.85
CA ARG A 37 -23.57 7.62 -6.31
C ARG A 37 -22.61 6.58 -6.85
N LEU A 38 -21.56 6.27 -6.12
CA LEU A 38 -20.49 5.41 -6.58
C LEU A 38 -21.02 3.98 -6.74
N GLY A 39 -21.12 3.53 -7.98
CA GLY A 39 -21.51 2.17 -8.30
C GLY A 39 -23.01 1.86 -8.18
N ASP A 40 -23.88 2.84 -7.94
CA ASP A 40 -25.33 2.66 -7.88
C ASP A 40 -26.12 3.69 -8.74
N PRO A 41 -26.54 3.32 -9.97
CA PRO A 41 -26.11 2.14 -10.73
C PRO A 41 -24.66 2.29 -11.23
N PRO A 42 -23.95 1.18 -11.56
CA PRO A 42 -22.61 1.23 -12.14
C PRO A 42 -22.55 2.11 -13.38
N SER A 43 -21.59 3.03 -13.44
CA SER A 43 -21.54 4.06 -14.48
C SER A 43 -20.11 4.47 -14.80
N PRO A 44 -19.78 4.89 -16.05
CA PRO A 44 -18.48 5.50 -16.33
C PRO A 44 -18.22 6.77 -15.49
N LEU A 45 -19.26 7.36 -14.91
CA LEU A 45 -19.15 8.45 -13.94
C LEU A 45 -18.42 8.04 -12.66
N ASP A 46 -18.33 6.75 -12.33
CA ASP A 46 -17.61 6.25 -11.16
C ASP A 46 -16.12 6.63 -11.21
N ILE A 47 -15.50 6.58 -12.39
CA ILE A 47 -14.11 7.04 -12.58
C ILE A 47 -13.99 8.53 -12.29
N LEU A 48 -14.96 9.32 -12.76
CA LEU A 48 -14.96 10.77 -12.54
C LEU A 48 -15.12 11.08 -11.06
N ILE A 49 -16.01 10.37 -10.36
CA ILE A 49 -16.20 10.50 -8.91
C ILE A 49 -14.90 10.19 -8.18
N ILE A 50 -14.25 9.07 -8.49
CA ILE A 50 -12.96 8.67 -7.91
C ILE A 50 -11.90 9.76 -8.14
N ASN A 51 -11.82 10.32 -9.34
CA ASN A 51 -10.92 11.43 -9.65
C ASN A 51 -11.20 12.68 -8.81
N GLN A 52 -12.48 13.06 -8.64
CA GLN A 52 -12.85 14.21 -7.82
C GLN A 52 -12.55 13.99 -6.33
N ILE A 53 -12.79 12.78 -5.80
CA ILE A 53 -12.35 12.38 -4.46
C ILE A 53 -10.82 12.49 -4.33
N GLY A 54 -10.08 12.11 -5.38
CA GLY A 54 -8.64 12.31 -5.47
C GLY A 54 -8.21 13.78 -5.35
N CYS A 55 -8.90 14.69 -6.05
CA CYS A 55 -8.65 16.12 -5.92
C CYS A 55 -8.89 16.63 -4.49
N MET A 56 -9.91 16.10 -3.80
CA MET A 56 -10.18 16.43 -2.40
C MET A 56 -9.02 16.05 -1.48
N LEU A 57 -8.39 14.88 -1.68
CA LEU A 57 -7.20 14.46 -0.90
C LEU A 57 -6.03 15.43 -1.04
N ILE A 58 -5.86 16.05 -2.21
CA ILE A 58 -4.78 17.02 -2.45
C ILE A 58 -5.06 18.35 -1.74
N SER A 59 -6.33 18.73 -1.56
CA SER A 59 -6.70 20.06 -1.04
C SER A 59 -6.55 20.27 0.47
N SER A 60 -5.96 19.32 1.20
CA SER A 60 -6.01 19.19 2.66
C SER A 60 -7.42 18.93 3.17
N LEU A 61 -7.56 17.94 4.04
CA LEU A 61 -8.85 17.44 4.56
C LEU A 61 -8.82 17.37 6.08
N PRO A 62 -9.98 17.48 6.74
CA PRO A 62 -10.14 16.99 8.09
C PRO A 62 -9.74 15.51 8.19
N GLN A 63 -9.05 15.13 9.27
CA GLN A 63 -8.52 13.78 9.47
C GLN A 63 -9.57 12.68 9.28
N ALA A 64 -10.79 12.87 9.80
CA ALA A 64 -11.87 11.90 9.67
C ALA A 64 -12.27 11.66 8.20
N THR A 65 -12.35 12.72 7.40
CA THR A 65 -12.68 12.64 5.97
C THR A 65 -11.54 12.00 5.17
N TYR A 66 -10.29 12.29 5.53
CA TYR A 66 -9.12 11.63 4.95
C TYR A 66 -9.16 10.11 5.18
N GLU A 67 -9.35 9.68 6.43
CA GLU A 67 -9.40 8.26 6.80
C GLU A 67 -10.55 7.53 6.09
N GLU A 68 -11.71 8.18 5.96
CA GLU A 68 -12.86 7.64 5.23
C GLU A 68 -12.55 7.40 3.75
N ILE A 69 -11.91 8.37 3.08
CA ILE A 69 -11.51 8.23 1.67
C ILE A 69 -10.47 7.13 1.49
N ILE A 70 -9.45 7.09 2.36
CA ILE A 70 -8.42 6.04 2.30
C ILE A 70 -9.04 4.66 2.50
N ARG A 71 -10.01 4.52 3.42
CA ARG A 71 -10.75 3.29 3.64
C ARG A 71 -11.55 2.87 2.41
N LEU A 72 -12.25 3.81 1.77
CA LEU A 72 -13.00 3.58 0.53
C LEU A 72 -12.08 3.07 -0.59
N PHE A 73 -10.95 3.74 -0.82
CA PHE A 73 -9.97 3.34 -1.83
C PHE A 73 -9.36 1.97 -1.54
N THR A 74 -9.06 1.70 -0.27
CA THR A 74 -8.56 0.40 0.19
C THR A 74 -9.57 -0.71 -0.11
N GLU A 75 -10.84 -0.50 0.21
CA GLU A 75 -11.91 -1.46 -0.05
C GLU A 75 -12.09 -1.74 -1.54
N ILE A 76 -12.09 -0.70 -2.39
CA ILE A 76 -12.20 -0.84 -3.85
C ILE A 76 -11.06 -1.72 -4.39
N ILE A 77 -9.82 -1.45 -3.97
CA ILE A 77 -8.65 -2.21 -4.41
C ILE A 77 -8.74 -3.67 -3.93
N ILE A 78 -9.04 -3.90 -2.65
CA ILE A 78 -9.16 -5.25 -2.08
C ILE A 78 -10.25 -6.06 -2.78
N ASN A 79 -11.44 -5.49 -2.97
CA ASN A 79 -12.56 -6.18 -3.61
C ASN A 79 -12.28 -6.49 -5.10
N SER A 80 -11.45 -5.67 -5.75
CA SER A 80 -10.97 -5.95 -7.11
C SER A 80 -9.92 -7.06 -7.16
N THR A 81 -9.02 -7.15 -6.18
CA THR A 81 -7.95 -8.17 -6.14
C THR A 81 -8.45 -9.51 -5.62
N PHE A 82 -9.36 -9.49 -4.64
CA PHE A 82 -9.93 -10.65 -3.97
C PHE A 82 -11.46 -10.60 -4.04
N PRO A 83 -12.08 -10.89 -5.20
CA PRO A 83 -13.53 -10.90 -5.31
C PRO A 83 -14.12 -11.99 -4.40
N THR A 84 -14.99 -11.60 -3.47
CA THR A 84 -15.79 -12.54 -2.69
C THR A 84 -16.77 -13.24 -3.62
N ASN A 85 -16.82 -14.58 -3.60
CA ASN A 85 -17.80 -15.39 -4.33
C ASN A 85 -19.22 -15.30 -3.72
N ASP A 86 -19.60 -14.16 -3.14
CA ASP A 86 -20.94 -13.95 -2.62
C ASP A 86 -21.86 -13.57 -3.78
N ASN A 87 -22.29 -14.57 -4.56
CA ASN A 87 -23.49 -14.57 -5.40
C ASN A 87 -23.73 -15.97 -5.97
N THR A 88 -24.08 -16.93 -5.11
CA THR A 88 -24.58 -18.25 -5.54
C THR A 88 -26.05 -18.22 -6.00
N ASN A 89 -26.77 -17.10 -5.94
CA ASN A 89 -28.19 -17.05 -6.35
C ASN A 89 -28.57 -15.78 -7.13
N GLN A 90 -27.90 -15.47 -8.23
CA GLN A 90 -28.52 -14.66 -9.28
C GLN A 90 -28.05 -15.10 -10.66
N SER A 91 -28.89 -15.96 -11.23
CA SER A 91 -28.87 -16.44 -12.59
C SER A 91 -28.84 -15.28 -13.58
N THR A 92 -28.03 -15.45 -14.62
CA THR A 92 -28.04 -14.75 -15.92
C THR A 92 -27.52 -13.30 -15.96
N THR A 93 -26.39 -13.12 -16.64
CA THR A 93 -25.72 -11.86 -17.08
C THR A 93 -24.58 -11.26 -16.22
N SER A 94 -23.77 -12.05 -15.53
CA SER A 94 -22.70 -11.55 -14.64
C SER A 94 -21.28 -11.48 -15.23
N SER A 95 -21.10 -11.05 -16.49
CA SER A 95 -19.76 -10.64 -16.97
C SER A 95 -19.37 -9.20 -16.57
N ARG A 96 -20.34 -8.38 -16.12
CA ARG A 96 -20.14 -6.95 -15.83
C ARG A 96 -19.63 -6.61 -14.43
N GLN A 97 -19.94 -7.40 -13.41
CA GLN A 97 -19.52 -7.14 -12.03
C GLN A 97 -17.99 -7.21 -11.81
N PRO A 98 -17.24 -8.21 -12.35
CA PRO A 98 -15.78 -8.25 -12.17
C PRO A 98 -15.06 -7.13 -12.96
N ILE A 99 -15.65 -6.67 -14.08
CA ILE A 99 -15.09 -5.55 -14.87
C ILE A 99 -15.26 -4.22 -14.11
N LYS A 100 -16.37 -4.04 -13.39
CA LYS A 100 -16.67 -2.83 -12.60
C LYS A 100 -15.58 -2.55 -11.55
N TYR A 101 -15.28 -3.51 -10.68
CA TYR A 101 -14.26 -3.33 -9.64
C TYR A 101 -12.85 -3.18 -10.20
N LYS A 102 -12.55 -3.84 -11.33
CA LYS A 102 -11.26 -3.71 -12.01
C LYS A 102 -11.06 -2.31 -12.62
N GLN A 103 -12.11 -1.73 -13.19
CA GLN A 103 -12.03 -0.38 -13.75
C GLN A 103 -11.92 0.69 -12.66
N THR A 104 -12.67 0.54 -11.57
CA THR A 104 -12.59 1.47 -10.44
C THR A 104 -11.28 1.32 -9.66
N SER A 105 -10.73 0.11 -9.50
CA SER A 105 -9.43 -0.07 -8.84
C SER A 105 -8.29 0.56 -9.63
N ASN A 106 -8.26 0.40 -10.95
CA ASN A 106 -7.29 1.11 -11.81
C ASN A 106 -7.42 2.64 -11.68
N ALA A 107 -8.65 3.16 -11.61
CA ALA A 107 -8.88 4.59 -11.37
C ALA A 107 -8.33 5.03 -10.01
N VAL A 108 -8.54 4.24 -8.95
CA VAL A 108 -7.99 4.51 -7.62
C VAL A 108 -6.47 4.50 -7.63
N ILE A 109 -5.82 3.54 -8.29
CA ILE A 109 -4.36 3.48 -8.42
C ILE A 109 -3.81 4.75 -9.11
N ASN A 110 -4.43 5.16 -10.21
CA ASN A 110 -4.06 6.39 -10.91
C ASN A 110 -4.25 7.64 -10.05
N VAL A 111 -5.36 7.70 -9.30
CA VAL A 111 -5.62 8.78 -8.36
C VAL A 111 -4.56 8.80 -7.25
N LEU A 112 -4.24 7.66 -6.64
CA LEU A 112 -3.20 7.58 -5.61
C LEU A 112 -1.84 8.02 -6.14
N ALA A 113 -1.48 7.67 -7.38
CA ALA A 113 -0.27 8.16 -8.05
C ALA A 113 -0.29 9.69 -8.21
N ASN A 114 -1.42 10.26 -8.64
CA ASN A 114 -1.59 11.70 -8.76
C ASN A 114 -1.54 12.42 -7.40
N VAL A 115 -2.16 11.85 -6.37
CA VAL A 115 -2.11 12.38 -5.00
C VAL A 115 -0.69 12.32 -4.45
N ALA A 116 0.02 11.20 -4.64
CA ALA A 116 1.42 11.06 -4.25
C ALA A 116 2.33 12.13 -4.86
N ALA A 117 2.09 12.49 -6.12
CA ALA A 117 2.85 13.54 -6.81
C ALA A 117 2.51 14.96 -6.32
N ASN A 118 1.27 15.23 -5.92
CA ASN A 118 0.77 16.58 -5.73
C ASN A 118 0.40 16.98 -4.30
N ILE A 119 0.23 16.03 -3.37
CA ILE A 119 -0.11 16.34 -1.97
C ILE A 119 0.98 17.22 -1.35
N GLN A 120 0.61 18.22 -0.57
CA GLN A 120 1.57 19.14 0.04
C GLN A 120 1.57 19.00 1.56
N GLY A 121 2.71 19.32 2.17
CA GLY A 121 2.92 19.22 3.60
C GLY A 121 3.56 17.90 4.02
N THR A 122 4.46 17.98 5.00
CA THR A 122 5.23 16.84 5.48
C THR A 122 4.36 15.83 6.23
N ILE A 123 3.37 16.32 6.99
CA ILE A 123 2.47 15.48 7.77
C ILE A 123 1.56 14.69 6.82
N GLU A 124 1.00 15.36 5.82
CA GLU A 124 0.12 14.80 4.81
C GLU A 124 0.85 13.76 3.95
N LEU A 125 2.10 14.04 3.57
CA LEU A 125 2.98 13.08 2.90
C LEU A 125 3.23 11.83 3.75
N MET A 126 3.53 12.00 5.05
CA MET A 126 3.76 10.87 5.97
C MET A 126 2.48 10.06 6.22
N ASN A 127 1.32 10.72 6.31
CA ASN A 127 0.02 10.08 6.41
C ASN A 127 -0.26 9.23 5.17
N LEU A 128 -0.05 9.81 3.97
CA LEU A 128 -0.21 9.10 2.71
C LEU A 128 0.74 7.91 2.58
N LEU A 129 2.02 8.08 2.95
CA LEU A 129 2.99 6.99 2.98
C LEU A 129 2.50 5.84 3.88
N THR A 130 2.06 6.17 5.08
CA THR A 130 1.56 5.20 6.06
C THR A 130 0.33 4.47 5.52
N SER A 131 -0.63 5.18 4.92
CA SER A 131 -1.84 4.61 4.32
C SER A 131 -1.54 3.68 3.13
N ILE A 132 -0.62 4.05 2.24
CA ILE A 132 -0.26 3.21 1.09
C ILE A 132 0.52 1.98 1.55
N LEU A 133 1.43 2.11 2.52
CA LEU A 133 2.13 0.98 3.13
C LEU A 133 1.15 0.02 3.82
N GLU A 134 0.14 0.54 4.50
CA GLU A 134 -0.92 -0.28 5.09
C GLU A 134 -1.71 -1.05 4.05
N LEU A 135 -2.12 -0.38 2.97
CA LEU A 135 -2.78 -1.03 1.85
C LEU A 135 -1.91 -2.15 1.26
N PHE A 136 -0.62 -1.87 1.03
CA PHE A 136 0.33 -2.86 0.54
C PHE A 136 0.42 -4.08 1.48
N VAL A 137 0.66 -3.86 2.76
CA VAL A 137 0.74 -4.92 3.76
C VAL A 137 -0.57 -5.70 3.87
N GLN A 138 -1.71 -5.02 3.81
CA GLN A 138 -3.03 -5.63 3.83
C GLN A 138 -3.28 -6.53 2.62
N LEU A 139 -2.85 -6.13 1.43
CA LEU A 139 -2.90 -6.98 0.23
C LEU A 139 -1.99 -8.21 0.40
N GLY A 140 -0.77 -8.03 0.90
CA GLY A 140 0.17 -9.13 1.16
C GLY A 140 -0.33 -10.14 2.20
N LEU A 141 -1.00 -9.68 3.26
CA LEU A 141 -1.61 -10.56 4.27
C LEU A 141 -2.74 -11.40 3.67
N ARG A 142 -3.68 -10.76 2.98
CA ARG A 142 -4.79 -11.46 2.31
C ARG A 142 -4.29 -12.43 1.24
N ALA A 143 -3.19 -12.10 0.56
CA ALA A 143 -2.52 -12.98 -0.40
C ALA A 143 -2.02 -14.26 0.27
N LYS A 144 -1.34 -14.12 1.41
CA LYS A 144 -0.85 -15.24 2.22
C LYS A 144 -2.01 -16.12 2.68
N ASP A 145 -3.05 -15.54 3.25
CA ASP A 145 -4.24 -16.27 3.73
C ASP A 145 -4.96 -17.03 2.59
N ALA A 146 -5.03 -16.42 1.40
CA ALA A 146 -5.60 -17.06 0.21
C ALA A 146 -4.73 -18.19 -0.34
N SER A 147 -3.41 -18.05 -0.26
CA SER A 147 -2.44 -19.06 -0.69
C SER A 147 -2.45 -20.29 0.21
N GLU A 148 -2.53 -20.12 1.54
CA GLU A 148 -2.60 -21.23 2.50
C GLU A 148 -3.87 -22.08 2.30
N LYS A 149 -4.97 -21.47 1.87
CA LYS A 149 -6.24 -22.16 1.57
C LYS A 149 -6.30 -22.78 0.17
N SER A 150 -5.39 -22.44 -0.74
CA SER A 150 -5.44 -22.85 -2.15
C SER A 150 -4.09 -23.35 -2.65
N THR A 151 -3.75 -24.61 -2.34
CA THR A 151 -2.48 -25.26 -2.71
C THR A 151 -2.26 -25.46 -4.23
N LYS A 152 -3.14 -24.96 -5.12
CA LYS A 152 -3.16 -25.37 -6.55
C LYS A 152 -3.15 -24.26 -7.61
N ASN A 153 -3.04 -22.97 -7.27
CA ASN A 153 -3.23 -21.89 -8.27
C ASN A 153 -2.08 -20.88 -8.34
N ALA A 154 -0.97 -21.24 -9.00
CA ALA A 154 0.17 -20.35 -9.28
C ALA A 154 -0.24 -19.03 -9.99
N LEU A 155 -1.24 -19.09 -10.87
CA LEU A 155 -1.79 -17.91 -11.57
C LEU A 155 -2.43 -16.88 -10.62
N LYS A 156 -3.06 -17.32 -9.52
CA LYS A 156 -3.65 -16.41 -8.52
C LYS A 156 -2.58 -15.72 -7.68
N VAL A 157 -1.49 -16.43 -7.38
CA VAL A 157 -0.33 -15.87 -6.67
C VAL A 157 0.34 -14.79 -7.51
N SER A 158 0.52 -15.02 -8.81
CA SER A 158 1.06 -14.03 -9.75
C SER A 158 0.17 -12.79 -9.89
N ASN A 159 -1.15 -12.95 -10.03
CA ASN A 159 -2.07 -11.79 -10.12
C ASN A 159 -2.09 -10.95 -8.85
N THR A 160 -1.94 -11.59 -7.68
CA THR A 160 -1.90 -10.90 -6.40
C THR A 160 -0.59 -10.16 -6.19
N ALA A 161 0.54 -10.79 -6.53
CA ALA A 161 1.83 -10.13 -6.52
C ALA A 161 1.86 -8.94 -7.49
N GLY A 162 1.27 -9.06 -8.68
CA GLY A 162 1.11 -7.94 -9.60
C GLY A 162 0.28 -6.79 -9.00
N SER A 163 -0.86 -7.11 -8.36
CA SER A 163 -1.71 -6.11 -7.68
C SER A 163 -1.03 -5.44 -6.49
N LEU A 164 -0.09 -6.13 -5.84
CA LEU A 164 0.73 -5.58 -4.77
C LEU A 164 1.81 -4.66 -5.35
N GLY A 165 2.48 -5.08 -6.42
CA GLY A 165 3.59 -4.37 -7.03
C GLY A 165 3.21 -3.03 -7.69
N VAL A 166 1.97 -2.87 -8.17
CA VAL A 166 1.50 -1.56 -8.71
C VAL A 166 1.51 -0.42 -7.69
N LEU A 167 1.56 -0.72 -6.39
CA LEU A 167 1.70 0.29 -5.34
C LEU A 167 3.14 0.75 -5.13
N ILE A 168 4.14 -0.03 -5.56
CA ILE A 168 5.57 0.27 -5.35
C ILE A 168 5.96 1.60 -6.01
N PRO A 169 5.61 1.88 -7.28
CA PRO A 169 5.91 3.18 -7.88
C PRO A 169 5.27 4.35 -7.12
N ILE A 170 4.07 4.16 -6.57
CA ILE A 170 3.37 5.21 -5.81
C ILE A 170 4.12 5.49 -4.50
N ILE A 171 4.53 4.44 -3.78
CA ILE A 171 5.36 4.57 -2.57
C ILE A 171 6.67 5.27 -2.91
N ALA A 172 7.31 4.92 -4.03
CA ALA A 172 8.55 5.54 -4.47
C ALA A 172 8.39 7.05 -4.75
N VAL A 173 7.30 7.48 -5.39
CA VAL A 173 6.99 8.91 -5.61
C VAL A 173 6.85 9.63 -4.26
N VAL A 174 6.15 9.05 -3.29
CA VAL A 174 6.04 9.64 -1.94
C VAL A 174 7.42 9.71 -1.27
N MET A 175 8.20 8.63 -1.33
CA MET A 175 9.55 8.56 -0.74
C MET A 175 10.52 9.56 -1.38
N GLN A 176 10.43 9.85 -2.67
CA GLN A 176 11.26 10.89 -3.31
C GLN A 176 11.07 12.26 -2.65
N ARG A 177 9.87 12.55 -2.15
CA ARG A 177 9.48 13.85 -1.61
C ARG A 177 9.70 14.00 -0.11
N ILE A 178 9.92 12.90 0.61
CA ILE A 178 10.18 12.89 2.07
C ILE A 178 11.70 12.86 2.34
N THR A 179 12.13 13.37 3.49
CA THR A 179 13.50 13.19 3.98
C THR A 179 13.78 11.74 4.39
N VAL A 180 15.05 11.37 4.59
CA VAL A 180 15.39 10.04 5.10
C VAL A 180 14.71 9.82 6.47
N ILE A 181 14.06 8.68 6.65
CA ILE A 181 13.34 8.33 7.88
C ILE A 181 14.33 7.72 8.87
N ASN A 182 14.85 8.55 9.79
CA ASN A 182 15.83 8.08 10.77
C ASN A 182 15.18 7.55 12.07
N ASP A 183 14.10 8.19 12.53
CA ASP A 183 13.39 7.82 13.76
C ASP A 183 11.90 7.56 13.45
N PRO A 184 11.58 6.36 12.91
CA PRO A 184 10.21 6.03 12.57
C PRO A 184 9.38 5.76 13.84
N SER A 185 8.10 6.14 13.80
CA SER A 185 7.16 5.61 14.79
C SER A 185 7.10 4.08 14.71
N GLU A 186 6.77 3.42 15.83
CA GLU A 186 6.67 1.96 15.92
C GLU A 186 5.73 1.36 14.86
N ARG A 187 4.65 2.09 14.52
CA ARG A 187 3.72 1.74 13.44
C ARG A 187 4.42 1.74 12.07
N VAL A 188 5.10 2.83 11.71
CA VAL A 188 5.79 2.98 10.43
C VAL A 188 6.92 1.96 10.30
N PHE A 189 7.67 1.73 11.39
CA PHE A 189 8.73 0.72 11.43
C PHE A 189 8.19 -0.69 11.09
N ARG A 190 7.10 -1.11 11.75
CA ARG A 190 6.45 -2.41 11.47
C ARG A 190 5.92 -2.51 10.03
N LEU A 191 5.39 -1.42 9.49
CA LEU A 191 4.92 -1.38 8.11
C LEU A 191 6.06 -1.57 7.12
N PHE A 192 7.18 -0.87 7.30
CA PHE A 192 8.37 -1.07 6.47
C PHE A 192 8.94 -2.48 6.59
N GLN A 193 9.00 -3.05 7.80
CA GLN A 193 9.43 -4.43 7.98
C GLN A 193 8.59 -5.41 7.16
N ARG A 194 7.27 -5.26 7.17
CA ARG A 194 6.36 -6.09 6.38
C ARG A 194 6.45 -5.80 4.88
N PHE A 195 6.58 -4.53 4.51
CA PHE A 195 6.81 -4.13 3.12
C PHE A 195 8.04 -4.84 2.54
N TRP A 196 9.19 -4.74 3.21
CA TRP A 196 10.43 -5.37 2.77
C TRP A 196 10.33 -6.89 2.72
N PHE A 197 9.67 -7.50 3.70
CA PHE A 197 9.38 -8.94 3.67
C PHE A 197 8.66 -9.36 2.39
N TYR A 198 7.58 -8.66 2.02
CA TYR A 198 6.84 -8.96 0.80
C TYR A 198 7.62 -8.62 -0.48
N CYS A 199 8.44 -7.56 -0.47
CA CYS A 199 9.33 -7.23 -1.59
C CYS A 199 10.33 -8.34 -1.90
N VAL A 200 10.93 -8.94 -0.86
CA VAL A 200 11.82 -10.09 -1.02
C VAL A 200 11.04 -11.34 -1.40
N LEU A 201 9.92 -11.62 -0.72
CA LEU A 201 9.11 -12.82 -0.94
C LEU A 201 8.61 -12.94 -2.39
N TYR A 202 8.17 -11.83 -2.99
CA TYR A 202 7.66 -11.81 -4.36
C TYR A 202 8.72 -11.44 -5.41
N GLY A 203 9.98 -11.24 -5.01
CA GLY A 203 11.08 -10.95 -5.93
C GLY A 203 11.02 -9.55 -6.57
N PHE A 204 10.38 -8.56 -5.95
CA PHE A 204 10.39 -7.18 -6.46
C PHE A 204 11.78 -6.52 -6.35
N ALA A 205 12.63 -7.05 -5.47
CA ALA A 205 14.00 -6.59 -5.27
C ALA A 205 15.05 -7.34 -6.10
N ASP A 206 14.64 -8.31 -6.93
CA ASP A 206 15.56 -9.12 -7.74
C ASP A 206 15.70 -8.54 -9.17
N PRO A 207 16.88 -8.02 -9.55
CA PRO A 207 17.10 -7.47 -10.89
C PRO A 207 17.10 -8.54 -11.99
N GLU A 208 17.43 -9.80 -11.67
CA GLU A 208 17.57 -10.90 -12.64
C GLU A 208 16.28 -11.72 -12.79
N GLY A 209 15.28 -11.46 -11.94
CA GLY A 209 14.06 -12.27 -11.86
C GLY A 209 13.17 -12.22 -13.10
N GLY A 210 13.30 -11.19 -13.96
CA GLY A 210 12.59 -11.03 -15.23
C GLY A 210 11.05 -11.03 -15.18
N LEU A 211 10.46 -11.22 -14.00
CA LEU A 211 9.03 -11.45 -13.79
C LEU A 211 8.23 -10.13 -13.72
N TRP A 212 8.88 -9.05 -13.28
CA TRP A 212 8.25 -7.77 -13.00
C TRP A 212 8.82 -6.67 -13.89
N PRO A 213 8.06 -5.58 -14.12
CA PRO A 213 8.58 -4.40 -14.81
C PRO A 213 9.86 -3.88 -14.15
N THR A 214 10.86 -3.55 -14.95
CA THR A 214 12.18 -3.10 -14.46
C THR A 214 12.08 -1.84 -13.60
N GLU A 215 11.08 -0.99 -13.86
CA GLU A 215 10.84 0.23 -13.10
C GLU A 215 10.49 -0.07 -11.63
N TRP A 216 9.88 -1.23 -11.34
CA TRP A 216 9.54 -1.59 -9.97
C TRP A 216 10.78 -1.82 -9.13
N HIS A 217 11.78 -2.51 -9.69
CA HIS A 217 13.06 -2.72 -9.02
C HIS A 217 13.77 -1.38 -8.75
N ASP A 218 13.78 -0.45 -9.70
CA ASP A 218 14.35 0.88 -9.51
C ASP A 218 13.60 1.68 -8.42
N CYS A 219 12.27 1.54 -8.38
CA CYS A 219 11.46 2.11 -7.31
C CYS A 219 11.79 1.50 -5.94
N VAL A 220 11.96 0.17 -5.85
CA VAL A 220 12.38 -0.51 -4.61
C VAL A 220 13.76 0.00 -4.16
N ARG A 221 14.72 0.13 -5.07
CA ARG A 221 16.06 0.69 -4.78
C ARG A 221 15.94 2.09 -4.19
N LEU A 222 15.14 2.94 -4.79
CA LEU A 222 14.90 4.30 -4.32
C LEU A 222 14.25 4.32 -2.92
N ILE A 223 13.25 3.47 -2.67
CA ILE A 223 12.62 3.33 -1.34
C ILE A 223 13.67 2.93 -0.30
N ALA A 224 14.59 2.01 -0.64
CA ALA A 224 15.66 1.57 0.25
C ALA A 224 16.55 2.71 0.75
N THR A 225 16.84 3.70 -0.09
CA THR A 225 17.72 4.84 0.27
C THR A 225 17.16 5.73 1.38
N LYS A 226 15.85 5.71 1.61
CA LYS A 226 15.16 6.58 2.57
C LYS A 226 14.38 5.83 3.64
N SER A 227 14.20 4.51 3.48
CA SER A 227 13.51 3.68 4.46
C SER A 227 14.30 3.59 5.77
N PRO A 228 13.62 3.45 6.92
CA PRO A 228 14.30 3.31 8.19
C PRO A 228 15.15 2.04 8.26
N THR A 229 16.28 2.12 8.96
CA THR A 229 17.16 0.96 9.17
C THR A 229 16.45 -0.07 10.04
N LEU A 230 16.12 -1.23 9.46
CA LEU A 230 15.49 -2.33 10.16
C LEU A 230 16.53 -3.14 10.95
N VAL A 231 17.09 -2.56 12.00
CA VAL A 231 17.95 -3.31 12.94
C VAL A 231 17.06 -3.97 13.98
N SER A 232 17.20 -5.29 14.17
CA SER A 232 16.58 -5.94 15.32
C SER A 232 17.19 -5.40 16.61
N GLN A 233 16.38 -4.79 17.49
CA GLN A 233 16.82 -4.42 18.84
C GLN A 233 16.98 -5.62 19.79
N SER A 234 17.02 -6.86 19.30
CA SER A 234 17.25 -8.06 20.10
C SER A 234 18.65 -8.65 19.91
N VAL A 235 19.68 -7.83 20.03
CA VAL A 235 20.92 -8.25 20.69
C VAL A 235 21.25 -7.13 21.66
N SER A 236 20.76 -7.25 22.89
CA SER A 236 21.42 -6.57 24.00
C SER A 236 22.86 -7.05 23.93
N TYR A 237 23.76 -6.19 23.46
CA TYR A 237 25.19 -6.41 23.62
C TYR A 237 25.42 -6.38 25.13
N VAL A 238 25.23 -7.51 25.81
CA VAL A 238 26.05 -7.80 26.98
C VAL A 238 27.46 -7.70 26.43
N PRO A 239 28.27 -6.71 26.84
CA PRO A 239 29.61 -6.62 26.34
C PRO A 239 30.28 -7.94 26.71
N LEU A 240 30.88 -8.63 25.74
CA LEU A 240 31.80 -9.74 25.93
C LEU A 240 33.09 -9.32 26.70
N LYS A 241 33.02 -8.28 27.53
CA LYS A 241 34.07 -7.84 28.47
C LYS A 241 34.03 -8.61 29.80
N ALA A 242 33.12 -9.57 29.97
CA ALA A 242 33.12 -10.48 31.12
C ALA A 242 33.79 -11.84 30.84
N ALA A 243 34.45 -12.02 29.70
CA ALA A 243 35.44 -13.08 29.54
C ALA A 243 36.74 -12.62 30.20
N MET A 244 36.79 -12.74 31.54
CA MET A 244 38.03 -12.63 32.31
C MET A 244 39.06 -13.58 31.67
N PRO A 245 40.31 -13.15 31.42
CA PRO A 245 41.33 -14.06 30.90
C PRO A 245 41.49 -15.22 31.88
N LEU A 246 41.20 -16.44 31.41
CA LEU A 246 41.46 -17.67 32.15
C LEU A 246 42.93 -17.66 32.55
N LYS A 247 43.20 -17.72 33.86
CA LYS A 247 44.56 -17.84 34.39
C LYS A 247 45.22 -19.09 33.80
N PRO A 248 46.52 -19.06 33.49
CA PRO A 248 47.23 -20.13 32.78
C PRO A 248 47.39 -21.45 33.58
N GLU A 249 46.74 -21.62 34.72
CA GLU A 249 46.89 -22.81 35.59
C GLU A 249 45.85 -23.92 35.33
N GLN A 250 44.96 -23.78 34.34
CA GLN A 250 43.90 -24.77 34.05
C GLN A 250 44.04 -25.46 32.67
N VAL A 251 45.15 -25.26 31.95
CA VAL A 251 45.36 -25.99 30.69
C VAL A 251 46.03 -27.34 30.99
N THR A 252 45.21 -28.36 31.22
CA THR A 252 45.67 -29.76 31.23
C THR A 252 46.29 -30.10 29.87
N LYS A 253 47.58 -30.43 29.86
CA LYS A 253 48.30 -30.91 28.67
C LYS A 253 47.64 -32.20 28.17
N VAL A 254 47.05 -32.15 26.99
CA VAL A 254 46.65 -33.35 26.25
C VAL A 254 47.93 -33.93 25.64
N ASN A 255 48.40 -35.05 26.20
CA ASN A 255 49.48 -35.83 25.60
C ASN A 255 48.97 -36.50 24.32
N ILE A 256 49.53 -36.09 23.19
CA ILE A 256 49.40 -36.80 21.91
C ILE A 256 50.32 -38.03 22.01
N ILE A 257 49.74 -39.22 22.02
CA ILE A 257 50.46 -40.47 21.81
C ILE A 257 50.39 -40.74 20.30
N GLU A 258 51.45 -40.41 19.58
CA GLU A 258 51.73 -41.04 18.29
C GLU A 258 52.18 -42.48 18.58
N LYS A 259 51.53 -43.45 17.92
CA LYS A 259 52.09 -44.79 17.75
C LYS A 259 52.23 -45.05 16.26
N GLU A 260 53.46 -45.38 15.91
CA GLU A 260 53.96 -45.94 14.65
C GLU A 260 53.16 -47.16 14.17
#